data_AF-A0A7G9L7I4-F1
#
_entry.id   AF-A0A7G9L7I4-F1
#
_cell.length_a   1.000
_cell.length_b   1.000
_cell.length_c   1.000
_cell.angle_alpha   90.00
_cell.angle_beta   90.00
_cell.angle_gamma   90.00
#
_symmetry.space_group_name_H-M   'P 1'
#
loop_
_entity.id
_entity.type
_entity.pdbx_description
1 polymer ?
#
loop_
_entity_poly.entity_id
_entity_poly.type
_entity_poly.pdbx_seq_one_letter_code
_entity_poly.pdbx_strand_id
1 'polypeptide(L)'
;MKELENKLQELSNIWKNIEIHLEESNFFKEIIKRLNDNQQTIANFNQLEITNTFGIYIFYIKPLKNYDFKSLEEDWKKIGLEKGYIKFPQIVKSRFDFHLPIKTSEKYVFYIGKSETLGNRIKEHITHEKNASTYGLKLKDRTFFTSENMSFSYWELPPELKSDHKEINQFLITQIEKKLRGKLNPWIGKQ
;
A
#
# COMPACT_ATOMS: atom_id res chain seq x y z
N MET A 1 6.85 -16.99 -32.98
CA MET A 1 5.54 -16.45 -32.56
C MET A 1 4.68 -17.51 -31.86
N LYS A 2 4.26 -18.57 -32.55
CA LYS A 2 3.41 -19.63 -31.96
C LYS A 2 3.99 -20.31 -30.69
N GLU A 3 5.30 -20.54 -30.65
CA GLU A 3 5.96 -21.09 -29.44
C GLU A 3 5.90 -20.12 -28.24
N LEU A 4 6.05 -18.81 -28.50
CA LEU A 4 5.96 -17.79 -27.47
C LEU A 4 4.53 -17.69 -26.93
N GLU A 5 3.52 -17.75 -27.81
CA GLU A 5 2.11 -17.78 -27.42
C GLU A 5 1.80 -18.98 -26.52
N ASN A 6 2.31 -20.17 -26.87
CA ASN A 6 2.14 -21.37 -26.05
C ASN A 6 2.78 -21.18 -24.65
N LYS A 7 4.01 -20.68 -24.59
CA LYS A 7 4.70 -20.40 -23.32
C LYS A 7 3.96 -19.38 -22.46
N LEU A 8 3.37 -18.35 -23.07
CA LEU A 8 2.55 -17.35 -22.36
C LEU A 8 1.25 -17.97 -21.82
N GLN A 9 0.63 -18.89 -22.58
CA GLN A 9 -0.56 -19.60 -22.14
C GLN A 9 -0.25 -20.55 -20.97
N GLU A 10 0.88 -21.26 -21.02
CA GLU A 10 1.37 -22.10 -19.93
C GLU A 10 1.59 -21.28 -18.65
N LEU A 11 2.29 -20.15 -18.76
CA LEU A 11 2.51 -19.23 -17.64
C LEU A 11 1.18 -18.72 -17.04
N SER A 12 0.23 -18.37 -17.89
CA SER A 12 -1.12 -17.92 -17.46
C SER A 12 -1.86 -19.02 -16.68
N ASN A 13 -1.78 -20.26 -17.16
CA ASN A 13 -2.41 -21.40 -16.47
C ASN A 13 -1.73 -21.72 -15.14
N ILE A 14 -0.39 -21.69 -15.09
CA ILE A 14 0.38 -21.86 -13.85
C ILE A 14 -0.03 -20.78 -12.84
N TRP A 15 -0.09 -19.52 -13.27
CA TRP A 15 -0.48 -18.43 -12.39
C TRP A 15 -1.90 -18.59 -11.84
N LYS A 16 -2.87 -18.98 -12.66
CA LYS A 16 -4.25 -19.24 -12.19
C LYS A 16 -4.29 -20.34 -11.13
N ASN A 17 -3.53 -21.41 -11.31
CA ASN A 17 -3.45 -22.49 -10.33
C ASN A 17 -2.83 -22.01 -9.01
N ILE A 18 -1.77 -21.20 -9.08
CA ILE A 18 -1.18 -20.55 -7.91
C ILE A 18 -2.22 -19.66 -7.22
N GLU A 19 -2.96 -18.83 -7.95
CA GLU A 19 -3.98 -17.96 -7.36
C GLU A 19 -5.06 -18.75 -6.61
N ILE A 20 -5.54 -19.86 -7.19
CA ILE A 20 -6.51 -20.75 -6.53
C ILE A 20 -5.91 -21.26 -5.21
N HIS A 21 -4.68 -21.79 -5.25
CA HIS A 21 -4.02 -22.31 -4.07
C HIS A 21 -3.81 -21.24 -2.99
N LEU A 22 -3.44 -20.01 -3.36
CA LEU A 22 -3.28 -18.90 -2.42
C LEU A 22 -4.61 -18.48 -1.76
N GLU A 23 -5.73 -18.57 -2.48
CA GLU A 23 -7.05 -18.27 -1.90
C GLU A 23 -7.53 -19.40 -0.97
N GLU A 24 -7.30 -20.66 -1.34
CA GLU A 24 -7.69 -21.84 -0.54
C GLU A 24 -6.83 -22.00 0.72
N SER A 25 -5.55 -21.67 0.66
CA SER A 25 -4.58 -21.81 1.77
C SER A 25 -4.70 -20.76 2.87
N ASN A 26 -5.69 -19.87 2.83
CA ASN A 26 -5.79 -18.69 3.71
C ASN A 26 -4.59 -17.74 3.67
N PHE A 27 -3.71 -17.85 2.66
CA PHE A 27 -2.47 -17.06 2.55
C PHE A 27 -2.70 -15.55 2.74
N PHE A 28 -3.71 -14.99 2.07
CA PHE A 28 -4.03 -13.57 2.22
C PHE A 28 -4.54 -13.19 3.62
N LYS A 29 -5.27 -14.10 4.30
CA LYS A 29 -5.72 -13.86 5.68
C LYS A 29 -4.52 -13.83 6.63
N GLU A 30 -3.53 -14.69 6.42
CA GLU A 30 -2.30 -14.69 7.21
C GLU A 30 -1.47 -13.42 7.00
N ILE A 31 -1.34 -12.95 5.75
CA ILE A 31 -0.69 -11.67 5.46
C ILE A 31 -1.41 -10.53 6.17
N ILE A 32 -2.74 -10.47 6.07
CA ILE A 32 -3.54 -9.43 6.73
C ILE A 32 -3.37 -9.51 8.26
N LYS A 33 -3.38 -10.71 8.84
CA LYS A 33 -3.13 -10.92 10.27
C LYS A 33 -1.76 -10.38 10.66
N ARG A 34 -0.69 -10.75 9.94
CA ARG A 34 0.67 -10.25 10.21
C ARG A 34 0.75 -8.73 10.11
N LEU A 35 0.12 -8.13 9.09
CA LEU A 35 0.06 -6.68 8.89
C LEU A 35 -0.70 -5.97 10.02
N ASN A 36 -1.69 -6.60 10.63
CA ASN A 36 -2.38 -6.06 11.79
C ASN A 36 -1.52 -6.20 13.06
N ASP A 37 -0.88 -7.36 13.24
CA ASP A 37 -0.08 -7.70 14.41
C ASP A 37 1.19 -6.82 14.54
N ASN A 38 1.79 -6.40 13.42
CA ASN A 38 3.02 -5.60 13.41
C ASN A 38 2.81 -4.11 13.10
N GLN A 39 1.61 -3.60 13.33
CA GLN A 39 1.29 -2.20 13.09
C GLN A 39 2.01 -1.27 14.06
N GLN A 40 2.59 -0.19 13.53
CA GLN A 40 3.34 0.81 14.29
C GLN A 40 2.84 2.23 13.96
N THR A 41 2.86 3.13 14.94
CA THR A 41 2.59 4.56 14.68
C THR A 41 3.74 5.16 13.88
N ILE A 42 3.45 6.17 13.05
CA ILE A 42 4.52 6.87 12.32
C ILE A 42 5.47 7.58 13.28
N ALA A 43 4.99 8.02 14.44
CA ALA A 43 5.83 8.63 15.49
C ALA A 43 6.98 7.71 15.93
N ASN A 44 6.77 6.38 15.88
CA ASN A 44 7.76 5.38 16.28
C ASN A 44 8.60 4.88 15.09
N PHE A 45 8.51 5.52 13.92
CA PHE A 45 9.22 5.05 12.73
C PHE A 45 10.74 5.11 12.92
N ASN A 46 11.36 3.94 12.97
CA ASN A 46 12.81 3.76 12.91
C ASN A 46 13.19 2.99 11.63
N GLN A 47 13.80 3.68 10.67
CA GLN A 47 14.19 3.06 9.40
C GLN A 47 15.15 1.87 9.59
N LEU A 48 16.01 1.91 10.62
CA LEU A 48 17.02 0.88 10.85
C LEU A 48 16.43 -0.48 11.24
N GLU A 49 15.17 -0.51 11.66
CA GLU A 49 14.45 -1.73 12.06
C GLU A 49 13.75 -2.41 10.87
N ILE A 50 13.71 -1.77 9.69
CA ILE A 50 13.02 -2.30 8.51
C ILE A 50 14.04 -2.65 7.43
N THR A 51 14.07 -3.93 7.06
CA THR A 51 14.98 -4.41 6.02
C THR A 51 14.60 -3.85 4.65
N ASN A 52 15.60 -3.47 3.87
CA ASN A 52 15.40 -3.15 2.45
C ASN A 52 15.28 -4.45 1.65
N THR A 53 14.07 -4.97 1.57
CA THR A 53 13.73 -6.18 0.80
C THR A 53 12.41 -6.03 0.05
N PHE A 54 12.08 -7.04 -0.77
CA PHE A 54 10.80 -7.12 -1.46
C PHE A 54 9.66 -7.26 -0.47
N GLY A 55 8.57 -6.52 -0.68
CA GLY A 55 7.35 -6.76 0.05
C GLY A 55 6.31 -5.67 -0.09
N ILE A 56 5.34 -5.70 0.83
CA ILE A 56 4.15 -4.85 0.85
C ILE A 56 4.18 -3.98 2.10
N TYR A 57 3.68 -2.75 1.98
CA TYR A 57 3.45 -1.87 3.13
C TYR A 57 2.05 -1.27 3.04
N ILE A 58 1.48 -1.00 4.22
CA ILE A 58 0.17 -0.38 4.38
C ILE A 58 0.31 0.83 5.28
N PHE A 59 -0.31 1.94 4.90
CA PHE A 59 -0.59 3.07 5.78
C PHE A 59 -2.06 3.03 6.16
N TYR A 60 -2.32 3.29 7.43
CA TYR A 60 -3.65 3.36 8.03
C TYR A 60 -3.91 4.76 8.59
N ILE A 61 -5.17 5.16 8.60
CA ILE A 61 -5.64 6.43 9.14
C ILE A 61 -6.68 6.16 10.23
N LYS A 62 -6.54 6.85 11.37
CA LYS A 62 -7.63 7.09 12.32
C LYS A 62 -8.11 8.54 12.13
N PRO A 63 -9.27 8.79 11.48
CA PRO A 63 -9.67 10.14 11.11
C PRO A 63 -9.86 11.06 12.31
N LEU A 64 -9.44 12.32 12.18
CA LEU A 64 -9.66 13.36 13.22
C LEU A 64 -11.08 13.93 13.19
N LYS A 65 -11.78 13.75 12.07
CA LYS A 65 -13.17 14.16 11.84
C LYS A 65 -13.86 13.13 10.94
N ASN A 66 -15.19 13.16 10.95
CA ASN A 66 -15.96 12.40 9.98
C ASN A 66 -15.71 13.00 8.59
N TYR A 67 -15.27 12.16 7.66
CA TYR A 67 -15.05 12.57 6.28
C TYR A 67 -16.24 12.17 5.41
N ASP A 68 -16.59 13.06 4.49
CA ASP A 68 -17.18 12.71 3.21
C ASP A 68 -16.11 12.80 2.12
N PHE A 69 -16.46 12.44 0.88
CA PHE A 69 -15.49 12.46 -0.21
C PHE A 69 -14.92 13.85 -0.46
N LYS A 70 -15.76 14.90 -0.40
CA LYS A 70 -15.36 16.28 -0.70
C LYS A 70 -14.38 16.83 0.35
N SER A 71 -14.70 16.67 1.62
CA SER A 71 -13.83 17.09 2.73
C SER A 71 -12.51 16.32 2.76
N LEU A 72 -12.52 15.02 2.43
CA LEU A 72 -11.28 14.25 2.27
C LEU A 72 -10.45 14.77 1.09
N GLU A 73 -11.11 15.07 -0.03
CA GLU A 73 -10.47 15.62 -1.23
C GLU A 73 -9.85 16.99 -1.00
N GLU A 74 -10.55 17.87 -0.30
CA GLU A 74 -10.02 19.17 0.11
C GLU A 74 -8.77 18.98 0.98
N ASP A 75 -8.84 18.21 2.06
CA ASP A 75 -7.71 18.04 2.97
C ASP A 75 -6.52 17.31 2.31
N TRP A 76 -6.77 16.40 1.36
CA TRP A 76 -5.73 15.65 0.67
C TRP A 76 -5.13 16.40 -0.53
N LYS A 77 -5.96 16.99 -1.40
CA LYS A 77 -5.47 17.65 -2.63
C LYS A 77 -5.06 19.09 -2.38
N LYS A 78 -5.86 19.87 -1.63
CA LYS A 78 -5.63 21.31 -1.46
C LYS A 78 -4.26 21.56 -0.83
N ILE A 79 -3.95 20.87 0.28
CA ILE A 79 -2.63 20.97 0.93
C ILE A 79 -1.52 20.49 0.00
N GLY A 80 -1.73 19.38 -0.72
CA GLY A 80 -0.74 18.88 -1.68
C GLY A 80 -0.40 19.91 -2.76
N LEU A 81 -1.41 20.57 -3.32
CA LEU A 81 -1.24 21.60 -4.35
C LEU A 81 -0.64 22.89 -3.76
N GLU A 82 -1.11 23.36 -2.60
CA GLU A 82 -0.56 24.52 -1.90
C GLU A 82 0.92 24.35 -1.55
N LYS A 83 1.34 23.12 -1.22
CA LYS A 83 2.75 22.77 -0.95
C LYS A 83 3.56 22.51 -2.23
N GLY A 84 2.95 22.58 -3.41
CA GLY A 84 3.61 22.37 -4.71
C GLY A 84 3.96 20.91 -5.00
N TYR A 85 3.21 19.94 -4.47
CA TYR A 85 3.44 18.53 -4.74
C TYR A 85 3.04 18.15 -6.15
N ILE A 86 4.02 17.74 -6.96
CA ILE A 86 3.80 17.38 -8.37
C ILE A 86 3.20 15.96 -8.50
N LYS A 87 3.63 15.02 -7.65
CA LYS A 87 3.23 13.60 -7.72
C LYS A 87 2.82 13.07 -6.35
N PHE A 88 1.56 12.68 -6.22
CA PHE A 88 0.99 12.02 -5.03
C PHE A 88 -0.23 11.16 -5.41
N PRO A 89 -0.54 10.09 -4.65
CA PRO A 89 -1.71 9.24 -4.90
C PRO A 89 -3.03 10.01 -4.88
N GLN A 90 -4.00 9.58 -5.67
CA GLN A 90 -5.33 10.19 -5.70
C GLN A 90 -6.30 9.42 -4.80
N ILE A 91 -7.38 10.07 -4.38
CA ILE A 91 -8.48 9.41 -3.67
C ILE A 91 -9.29 8.62 -4.68
N VAL A 92 -9.67 7.39 -4.31
CA VAL A 92 -10.51 6.53 -5.12
C VAL A 92 -11.92 6.56 -4.55
N LYS A 93 -12.81 7.36 -5.16
CA LYS A 93 -14.17 7.59 -4.65
C LYS A 93 -14.92 6.30 -4.30
N SER A 94 -14.94 5.33 -5.21
CA SER A 94 -15.63 4.05 -4.98
C SER A 94 -15.08 3.25 -3.79
N ARG A 95 -13.79 3.34 -3.50
CA ARG A 95 -13.17 2.67 -2.35
C ARG A 95 -13.42 3.43 -1.06
N PHE A 96 -13.42 4.76 -1.11
CA PHE A 96 -13.77 5.57 0.05
C PHE A 96 -15.24 5.37 0.45
N ASP A 97 -16.15 5.44 -0.53
CA ASP A 97 -17.59 5.29 -0.31
C ASP A 97 -17.97 3.93 0.28
N PHE A 98 -17.17 2.87 0.02
CA PHE A 98 -17.34 1.55 0.62
C PHE A 98 -17.31 1.57 2.16
N HIS A 99 -16.60 2.52 2.75
CA HIS A 99 -16.44 2.61 4.20
C HIS A 99 -17.46 3.55 4.86
N LEU A 100 -18.36 4.17 4.09
CA LEU A 100 -19.32 5.11 4.65
C LEU A 100 -20.37 4.40 5.53
N PRO A 101 -20.74 4.98 6.68
CA PRO A 101 -20.24 6.25 7.23
C PRO A 101 -18.87 6.13 7.92
N ILE A 102 -18.00 7.13 7.71
CA ILE A 102 -16.69 7.20 8.40
C ILE A 102 -16.87 7.56 9.87
N LYS A 103 -16.20 6.83 10.76
CA LYS A 103 -16.16 7.10 12.21
C LYS A 103 -14.75 7.41 12.68
N THR A 104 -14.59 8.45 13.49
CA THR A 104 -13.29 8.85 14.08
C THR A 104 -12.75 7.86 15.12
N SER A 105 -13.61 6.99 15.66
CA SER A 105 -13.21 5.91 16.57
C SER A 105 -12.56 4.73 15.84
N GLU A 106 -12.80 4.58 14.55
CA GLU A 106 -12.36 3.45 13.73
C GLU A 106 -11.06 3.77 12.97
N LYS A 107 -10.41 2.72 12.50
CA LYS A 107 -9.18 2.80 11.71
C LYS A 107 -9.44 2.23 10.33
N TYR A 108 -8.92 2.91 9.32
CA TYR A 108 -9.12 2.53 7.93
C TYR A 108 -7.79 2.33 7.21
N VAL A 109 -7.79 1.46 6.21
CA VAL A 109 -6.67 1.32 5.29
C VAL A 109 -6.64 2.54 4.40
N PHE A 110 -5.58 3.33 4.52
CA PHE A 110 -5.44 4.57 3.76
C PHE A 110 -4.77 4.30 2.42
N TYR A 111 -3.59 3.68 2.45
CA TYR A 111 -2.78 3.41 1.26
C TYR A 111 -2.12 2.04 1.38
N ILE A 112 -2.01 1.34 0.26
CA ILE A 112 -1.22 0.11 0.14
C ILE A 112 -0.17 0.37 -0.93
N GLY A 113 1.05 -0.14 -0.74
CA GLY A 113 2.09 -0.12 -1.76
C GLY A 113 3.01 -1.32 -1.66
N LYS A 114 3.92 -1.40 -2.63
CA LYS A 114 4.93 -2.45 -2.75
C LYS A 114 6.29 -1.84 -3.02
N SER A 115 7.36 -2.53 -2.63
CA SER A 115 8.74 -2.06 -2.85
C SER A 115 9.71 -3.23 -2.92
N GLU A 116 10.82 -3.04 -3.61
CA GLU A 116 12.05 -3.84 -3.47
C GLU A 116 12.97 -3.35 -2.34
N THR A 117 12.73 -2.13 -1.87
CA THR A 117 13.45 -1.47 -0.78
C THR A 117 12.44 -0.96 0.23
N LEU A 118 11.82 -1.88 0.99
CA LEU A 118 10.71 -1.58 1.91
C LEU A 118 11.00 -0.42 2.86
N GLY A 119 12.08 -0.49 3.64
CA GLY A 119 12.42 0.54 4.63
C GLY A 119 12.61 1.93 4.01
N ASN A 120 13.36 2.02 2.91
CA ASN A 120 13.54 3.26 2.17
C ASN A 120 12.20 3.81 1.67
N ARG A 121 11.34 2.95 1.13
CA ARG A 121 10.09 3.37 0.54
C ARG A 121 9.09 3.89 1.58
N ILE A 122 9.00 3.24 2.73
CA ILE A 122 8.17 3.72 3.86
C ILE A 122 8.68 5.08 4.32
N LYS A 123 9.99 5.25 4.50
CA LYS A 123 10.60 6.55 4.82
C LYS A 123 10.23 7.62 3.80
N GLU A 124 10.36 7.34 2.51
CA GLU A 124 9.96 8.26 1.44
C GLU A 124 8.50 8.70 1.58
N HIS A 125 7.57 7.80 1.89
CA HIS A 125 6.16 8.18 2.11
C HIS A 125 5.98 9.15 3.29
N ILE A 126 6.78 8.99 4.35
CA ILE A 126 6.73 9.82 5.56
C ILE A 126 7.43 11.16 5.34
N THR A 127 8.66 11.16 4.83
CA THR A 127 9.58 12.31 4.87
C THR A 127 9.86 12.98 3.51
N HIS A 128 9.36 12.45 2.38
CA HIS A 128 9.76 13.00 1.07
C HIS A 128 9.45 14.48 0.94
N GLU A 129 10.36 15.18 0.26
CA GLU A 129 10.18 16.56 -0.13
C GLU A 129 9.18 16.72 -1.28
N LYS A 130 8.64 17.94 -1.39
CA LYS A 130 7.66 18.33 -2.41
C LYS A 130 8.09 17.99 -3.84
N ASN A 131 9.38 18.17 -4.15
CA ASN A 131 9.96 18.04 -5.49
C ASN A 131 10.37 16.61 -5.86
N ALA A 132 10.16 15.63 -4.97
CA ALA A 132 10.51 14.25 -5.25
C ALA A 132 9.76 13.73 -6.49
N SER A 133 10.51 13.09 -7.38
CA SER A 133 10.03 12.53 -8.65
C SER A 133 9.21 11.26 -8.47
N THR A 134 9.26 10.64 -7.28
CA THR A 134 8.51 9.42 -6.95
C THR A 134 7.16 9.76 -6.31
N TYR A 135 6.15 8.94 -6.62
CA TYR A 135 4.79 9.10 -6.09
C TYR A 135 4.76 8.74 -4.61
N GLY A 136 4.96 9.69 -3.71
CA GLY A 136 4.90 9.51 -2.26
C GLY A 136 3.59 10.01 -1.64
N LEU A 137 3.32 9.58 -0.41
CA LEU A 137 2.24 10.18 0.39
C LEU A 137 2.63 11.59 0.84
N LYS A 138 3.93 11.78 1.15
CA LYS A 138 4.53 13.04 1.58
C LYS A 138 3.85 13.55 2.85
N LEU A 139 3.80 12.70 3.88
CA LEU A 139 3.01 12.94 5.08
C LEU A 139 3.55 14.11 5.93
N LYS A 140 4.86 14.37 5.90
CA LYS A 140 5.48 15.42 6.73
C LYS A 140 4.86 16.81 6.59
N ASP A 141 4.33 17.19 5.43
CA ASP A 141 3.75 18.52 5.23
C ASP A 141 2.21 18.50 5.21
N ARG A 142 1.57 17.40 5.63
CA ARG A 142 0.11 17.23 5.63
C ARG A 142 -0.51 17.45 7.01
N THR A 143 -1.27 18.54 7.15
CA THR A 143 -1.84 18.97 8.43
C THR A 143 -2.84 17.98 9.05
N PHE A 144 -3.66 17.30 8.24
CA PHE A 144 -4.70 16.37 8.73
C PHE A 144 -4.29 14.89 8.73
N PHE A 145 -3.05 14.58 8.31
CA PHE A 145 -2.52 13.22 8.16
C PHE A 145 -1.15 13.15 8.85
N THR A 146 -1.18 13.28 10.17
CA THR A 146 -0.02 13.46 11.05
C THR A 146 0.52 12.13 11.58
N SER A 147 1.66 12.17 12.26
CA SER A 147 2.25 10.99 12.89
C SER A 147 1.40 10.38 14.03
N GLU A 148 0.47 11.16 14.58
CA GLU A 148 -0.41 10.76 15.69
C GLU A 148 -1.64 9.99 15.23
N ASN A 149 -2.15 10.32 14.04
CA ASN A 149 -3.37 9.71 13.50
C ASN A 149 -3.09 8.71 12.36
N MET A 150 -1.84 8.66 11.89
CA MET A 150 -1.37 7.71 10.91
C MET A 150 -0.50 6.62 11.54
N SER A 151 -0.63 5.43 11.00
CA SER A 151 0.21 4.28 11.34
C SER A 151 0.55 3.52 10.08
N PHE A 152 1.54 2.64 10.16
CA PHE A 152 1.94 1.80 9.05
C PHE A 152 2.21 0.37 9.52
N SER A 153 2.22 -0.55 8.57
CA SER A 153 2.69 -1.90 8.76
C SER A 153 3.29 -2.42 7.46
N TYR A 154 4.03 -3.53 7.54
CA TYR A 154 4.69 -4.09 6.38
C TYR A 154 4.75 -5.61 6.44
N TRP A 155 4.86 -6.22 5.28
CA TRP A 155 5.06 -7.65 5.11
C TRP A 155 6.21 -7.85 4.14
N GLU A 156 7.25 -8.52 4.60
CA GLU A 156 8.39 -8.90 3.78
C GLU A 156 8.06 -10.17 3.01
N LEU A 157 8.46 -10.23 1.73
CA LEU A 157 8.38 -11.44 0.93
C LEU A 157 9.22 -12.52 1.62
N PRO A 158 8.64 -13.66 2.03
CA PRO A 158 9.36 -14.70 2.74
C PRO A 158 10.46 -15.32 1.87
N PRO A 159 11.60 -15.75 2.45
CA PRO A 159 12.69 -16.37 1.71
C PRO A 159 12.25 -17.54 0.81
N GLU A 160 11.30 -18.36 1.27
CA GLU A 160 10.75 -19.51 0.54
C GLU A 160 9.95 -19.12 -0.72
N LEU A 161 9.50 -17.87 -0.82
CA LEU A 161 8.83 -17.32 -2.00
C LEU A 161 9.75 -16.43 -2.85
N LYS A 162 10.99 -16.18 -2.42
CA LYS A 162 11.95 -15.40 -3.19
C LYS A 162 12.54 -16.24 -4.31
N SER A 163 12.65 -15.62 -5.47
CA SER A 163 13.41 -16.10 -6.62
C SER A 163 14.73 -15.35 -6.73
N ASP A 164 15.74 -15.99 -7.30
CA ASP A 164 16.98 -15.31 -7.70
C ASP A 164 16.73 -14.29 -8.83
N HIS A 165 15.60 -14.42 -9.55
CA HIS A 165 15.18 -13.46 -10.57
C HIS A 165 14.34 -12.34 -9.97
N LYS A 166 14.90 -11.12 -10.04
CA LYS A 166 14.25 -9.87 -9.58
C LYS A 166 12.86 -9.67 -10.18
N GLU A 167 12.69 -10.00 -11.45
CA GLU A 167 11.45 -9.83 -12.20
C GLU A 167 10.33 -10.72 -11.64
N ILE A 168 10.67 -11.94 -11.19
CA ILE A 168 9.73 -12.86 -10.55
C ILE A 168 9.30 -12.30 -9.19
N ASN A 169 10.25 -11.82 -8.38
CA ASN A 169 9.92 -11.18 -7.09
C ASN A 169 9.01 -9.97 -7.27
N GLN A 170 9.31 -9.11 -8.26
CA GLN A 170 8.46 -7.95 -8.60
C GLN A 170 7.07 -8.37 -9.07
N PHE A 171 6.98 -9.41 -9.90
CA PHE A 171 5.71 -9.96 -10.35
C PHE A 171 4.88 -10.46 -9.15
N LEU A 172 5.48 -11.27 -8.26
CA LEU A 172 4.80 -11.82 -7.07
C LEU A 172 4.24 -10.72 -6.16
N ILE A 173 5.07 -9.76 -5.74
CA ILE A 173 4.59 -8.66 -4.88
C ILE A 173 3.57 -7.77 -5.59
N THR A 174 3.62 -7.66 -6.92
CA THR A 174 2.60 -6.95 -7.70
C THR A 174 1.25 -7.64 -7.62
N GLN A 175 1.21 -8.96 -7.77
CA GLN A 175 -0.04 -9.71 -7.69
C GLN A 175 -0.61 -9.73 -6.27
N ILE A 176 0.26 -9.92 -5.27
CA ILE A 176 -0.14 -9.90 -3.86
C ILE A 176 -0.73 -8.52 -3.51
N GLU A 177 -0.05 -7.43 -3.87
CA GLU A 177 -0.52 -6.07 -3.63
C GLU A 177 -1.88 -5.80 -4.27
N LYS A 178 -2.07 -6.24 -5.52
CA LYS A 178 -3.33 -6.10 -6.25
C LYS A 178 -4.49 -6.81 -5.52
N LYS A 179 -4.26 -8.03 -5.04
CA LYS A 179 -5.26 -8.81 -4.28
C LYS A 179 -5.56 -8.15 -2.93
N LEU A 180 -4.55 -7.70 -2.20
CA LEU A 180 -4.72 -6.98 -0.94
C LEU A 180 -5.52 -5.69 -1.12
N ARG A 181 -5.26 -4.91 -2.18
CA ARG A 181 -6.09 -3.74 -2.50
C ARG A 181 -7.56 -4.07 -2.71
N GLY A 182 -7.85 -5.18 -3.38
CA GLY A 182 -9.23 -5.64 -3.60
C GLY A 182 -9.92 -6.06 -2.30
N LYS A 183 -9.18 -6.68 -1.37
CA LYS A 183 -9.72 -7.13 -0.08
C LYS A 183 -9.84 -6.02 0.96
N LEU A 184 -8.92 -5.06 0.96
CA LEU A 184 -8.78 -4.03 2.01
C LEU A 184 -9.30 -2.65 1.62
N ASN A 185 -9.63 -2.42 0.33
CA ASN A 185 -10.24 -1.18 -0.18
C ASN A 185 -9.59 0.13 0.34
N PRO A 186 -8.30 0.40 0.04
CA PRO A 186 -7.63 1.60 0.52
C PRO A 186 -8.27 2.88 -0.03
N TRP A 187 -8.36 3.92 0.80
CA TRP A 187 -8.95 5.21 0.43
C TRP A 187 -8.22 5.92 -0.71
N ILE A 188 -6.89 5.86 -0.70
CA ILE A 188 -6.02 6.49 -1.70
C ILE A 188 -5.14 5.45 -2.41
N GLY A 189 -4.83 5.74 -3.67
CA GLY A 189 -4.02 4.85 -4.49
C GLY A 189 -3.99 5.28 -5.94
N LYS A 190 -3.22 4.54 -6.73
CA LYS A 190 -3.30 4.64 -8.19
C LYS A 190 -4.54 3.86 -8.64
N GLN A 191 -5.37 4.49 -9.48
CA GLN A 191 -6.11 3.76 -10.50
C GLN A 191 -5.16 3.58 -11.68
#